data_AF-A0A838RPV3-F1
#
_entry.id   AF-A0A838RPV3-F1
#
_cell.length_a   1.000
_cell.length_b   1.000
_cell.length_c   1.000
_cell.angle_alpha   90.00
_cell.angle_beta   90.00
_cell.angle_gamma   90.00
#
_symmetry.space_group_name_H-M   'P 1'
#
loop_
_entity.id
_entity.type
_entity.pdbx_description
1 polymer ?
#
loop_
_entity_poly.entity_id
_entity_poly.type
_entity_poly.pdbx_seq_one_letter_code
_entity_poly.pdbx_strand_id
1 'polypeptide(L)' 'VPVMALTVAELDGIVAELAAYHAIYGPLFARREQREWAALYLQGHLSALPRKSLEPIVLELKGVEANARHGRL' A
#
# COMPACT_ATOMS: atom_id res chain seq x y z
N VAL A 1 11.44 1.16 23.50
CA VAL A 1 10.93 0.59 22.23
C VAL A 1 11.80 -0.62 21.92
N PRO A 2 11.24 -1.82 21.68
CA PRO A 2 12.07 -2.98 21.32
C PRO A 2 12.78 -2.69 19.99
N VAL A 3 14.09 -3.01 19.93
CA VAL A 3 14.85 -2.92 18.68
C VAL A 3 14.52 -4.16 17.88
N MET A 4 13.77 -3.96 16.79
CA MET A 4 13.45 -5.02 15.86
C MET A 4 14.47 -4.98 14.71
N ALA A 5 15.55 -5.76 14.87
CA ALA A 5 16.59 -5.88 13.85
C ALA A 5 16.20 -6.98 12.86
N LEU A 6 15.44 -6.62 11.82
CA LEU A 6 15.14 -7.53 10.70
C LEU A 6 16.29 -7.52 9.70
N THR A 7 16.69 -8.71 9.25
CA THR A 7 17.60 -8.91 8.13
C THR A 7 16.85 -8.92 6.80
N VAL A 8 17.55 -8.65 5.70
CA VAL A 8 16.97 -8.74 4.35
C VAL A 8 16.47 -10.16 4.05
N ALA A 9 17.14 -11.19 4.57
CA ALA A 9 16.72 -12.58 4.40
C ALA A 9 15.40 -12.88 5.13
N GLU A 10 15.16 -12.28 6.30
CA GLU A 10 13.88 -12.40 7.02
C GLU A 10 12.75 -11.60 6.36
N LEU A 11 13.09 -10.65 5.49
CA LEU A 11 12.14 -9.91 4.67
C LEU A 11 11.85 -10.60 3.33
N ASP A 12 12.60 -11.66 2.99
CA ASP A 12 12.41 -12.39 1.76
C ASP A 12 11.02 -13.04 1.73
N GLY A 13 10.34 -12.96 0.60
CA GLY A 13 8.97 -13.48 0.46
C GLY A 13 7.84 -12.64 1.08
N ILE A 14 8.12 -11.63 1.93
CA ILE A 14 7.05 -10.81 2.55
C ILE A 14 6.15 -10.15 1.51
N VAL A 15 6.71 -9.70 0.38
CA VAL A 15 5.92 -9.11 -0.71
C VAL A 15 4.91 -10.13 -1.28
N ALA A 16 5.32 -11.39 -1.42
CA ALA A 16 4.45 -12.46 -1.89
C ALA A 16 3.37 -12.80 -0.86
N GLU A 17 3.71 -12.83 0.43
CA GLU A 17 2.75 -13.04 1.52
C GLU A 17 1.72 -11.91 1.60
N LEU A 18 2.14 -10.66 1.42
CA LEU A 18 1.23 -9.51 1.36
C LEU A 18 0.31 -9.58 0.14
N ALA A 19 0.80 -10.05 -1.00
CA ALA A 19 -0.03 -10.27 -2.18
C ALA A 19 -1.06 -11.38 -1.94
N ALA A 20 -0.66 -12.49 -1.28
CA ALA A 20 -1.56 -13.56 -0.89
C ALA A 20 -2.62 -13.08 0.11
N TYR A 21 -2.23 -12.29 1.10
CA TYR A 21 -3.14 -11.64 2.04
C TYR A 21 -4.17 -10.77 1.30
N HIS A 22 -3.71 -9.89 0.40
CA HIS A 22 -4.61 -9.05 -0.39
C HIS A 22 -5.56 -9.87 -1.25
N ALA A 23 -5.11 -11.00 -1.82
CA ALA A 23 -5.97 -11.89 -2.60
C ALA A 23 -7.10 -12.54 -1.77
N ILE A 24 -6.86 -12.82 -0.48
CA ILE A 24 -7.90 -13.38 0.44
C ILE A 24 -9.01 -12.35 0.69
N TYR A 25 -8.63 -11.11 0.99
CA TYR A 25 -9.59 -10.07 1.42
C TYR A 25 -10.08 -9.19 0.26
N GLY A 26 -9.38 -9.18 -0.87
CA GLY A 26 -9.71 -8.43 -2.08
C GLY A 26 -11.18 -8.62 -2.53
N PRO A 27 -11.71 -9.85 -2.57
CA PRO A 27 -13.10 -10.09 -2.94
C PRO A 27 -14.15 -9.41 -2.04
N LEU A 28 -13.80 -9.01 -0.81
CA LEU A 28 -14.70 -8.30 0.10
C LEU A 28 -15.00 -6.87 -0.35
N PHE A 29 -14.14 -6.28 -1.19
CA PHE A 29 -14.42 -4.99 -1.81
C PHE A 29 -15.29 -5.18 -3.04
N ALA A 30 -16.51 -4.64 -3.02
CA ALA A 30 -17.48 -4.79 -4.10
C ALA A 30 -16.96 -4.23 -5.44
N ARG A 31 -16.29 -3.07 -5.41
CA ARG A 31 -15.82 -2.38 -6.63
C ARG A 31 -14.37 -2.73 -6.97
N ARG A 32 -14.08 -2.93 -8.25
CA ARG A 32 -12.71 -3.17 -8.76
C ARG A 32 -11.74 -2.08 -8.32
N GLU A 33 -12.17 -0.83 -8.43
CA GLU A 33 -11.37 0.33 -8.01
C GLU A 33 -10.99 0.26 -6.52
N GLN A 34 -11.91 -0.15 -5.64
CA GLN A 34 -11.60 -0.31 -4.21
C GLN A 34 -10.56 -1.40 -3.95
N ARG A 35 -10.57 -2.49 -4.73
CA ARG A 35 -9.55 -3.55 -4.65
C ARG A 35 -8.17 -3.02 -5.02
N GLU A 36 -8.09 -2.25 -6.10
CA GLU A 36 -6.86 -1.62 -6.56
C GLU A 36 -6.34 -0.60 -5.53
N TRP A 37 -7.22 0.21 -4.94
CA TRP A 37 -6.84 1.17 -3.89
C TRP A 37 -6.41 0.49 -2.59
N ALA A 38 -7.02 -0.63 -2.20
CA ALA A 38 -6.63 -1.37 -1.00
C ALA A 38 -5.19 -1.90 -1.10
N ALA A 39 -4.78 -2.38 -2.27
CA ALA A 39 -3.40 -2.81 -2.51
C ALA A 39 -2.43 -1.63 -2.41
N LEU A 40 -2.77 -0.50 -3.03
CA LEU A 40 -1.95 0.71 -2.98
C LEU A 40 -1.80 1.24 -1.55
N TYR A 41 -2.89 1.22 -0.79
CA TYR A 41 -2.90 1.67 0.60
C TYR A 41 -2.01 0.78 1.48
N LEU A 42 -2.05 -0.54 1.29
CA LEU A 42 -1.19 -1.48 2.01
C LEU A 42 0.29 -1.22 1.71
N GLN A 43 0.65 -1.00 0.44
CA GLN A 43 2.02 -0.64 0.05
C GLN A 43 2.48 0.66 0.70
N GLY A 44 1.64 1.70 0.64
CA GLY A 44 1.94 3.00 1.26
C GLY A 44 2.03 2.96 2.78
N HIS A 45 1.28 2.07 3.43
CA HIS A 45 1.35 1.90 4.87
C HIS A 45 2.65 1.23 5.33
N LEU A 46 3.24 0.39 4.48
CA LEU A 46 4.48 -0.34 4.75
C LEU A 46 5.73 0.36 4.21
N SER A 47 5.56 1.45 3.47
CA SER A 47 6.68 2.24 2.97
C SER A 47 7.30 3.13 4.06
N ALA A 48 8.45 3.72 3.71
CA ALA A 48 9.15 4.71 4.54
C ALA A 48 8.53 6.12 4.48
N LEU A 49 7.30 6.27 3.95
CA LEU A 49 6.66 7.58 3.83
C LEU A 49 6.47 8.25 5.21
N PRO A 50 6.83 9.53 5.35
CA PRO A 50 6.70 10.26 6.62
C PRO A 50 5.23 10.50 6.99
N ARG A 51 4.32 10.51 6.01
CA ARG A 51 2.88 10.61 6.20
C ARG A 51 2.18 9.50 5.44
N LYS A 52 1.40 8.69 6.15
CA LYS A 52 0.67 7.52 5.62
C LYS A 52 -0.81 7.81 5.33
N SER A 53 -1.16 9.08 5.12
CA SER A 53 -2.48 9.44 4.58
C SER A 53 -2.57 9.09 3.10
N LEU A 54 -3.79 8.96 2.58
CA LEU A 54 -4.02 8.47 1.22
C LEU A 54 -3.31 9.32 0.16
N GLU A 55 -3.41 10.66 0.25
CA GLU A 55 -2.83 11.58 -0.72
C GLU A 55 -1.29 11.45 -0.87
N PRO A 56 -0.47 11.52 0.21
CA PRO A 56 0.96 11.23 0.10
C PRO A 56 1.29 9.85 -0.49
N ILE A 57 0.50 8.83 -0.15
CA ILE A 57 0.67 7.48 -0.71
C ILE A 57 0.42 7.48 -2.22
N VAL A 58 -0.65 8.14 -2.69
CA VAL A 58 -0.96 8.24 -4.12
C VAL A 58 0.13 9.01 -4.86
N LEU A 59 0.56 10.14 -4.32
CA LEU A 59 1.58 10.99 -4.94
C LEU A 59 2.90 10.23 -5.09
N GLU A 60 3.31 9.46 -4.08
CA GLU A 60 4.53 8.66 -4.12
C GLU A 60 4.43 7.49 -5.11
N LEU A 61 3.35 6.69 -5.03
CA LEU A 61 3.27 5.42 -5.75
C LEU A 61 2.69 5.54 -7.16
N LYS A 62 1.93 6.60 -7.45
CA LYS A 62 1.25 6.80 -8.75
C LYS A 62 1.53 8.15 -9.40
N GLY A 63 2.19 9.09 -8.71
CA GLY A 63 2.48 10.42 -9.23
C GLY A 63 1.29 11.40 -9.21
N VAL A 64 1.58 12.67 -9.50
CA VAL A 64 0.64 13.81 -9.38
C VAL A 64 -0.61 13.63 -10.25
N GLU A 65 -0.47 13.09 -11.46
CA GLU A 65 -1.59 12.92 -12.40
C GLU A 65 -2.63 11.90 -11.93
N ALA A 66 -2.23 10.93 -11.12
CA ALA A 66 -3.16 9.96 -10.54
C ALA A 66 -4.01 10.57 -9.42
N ASN A 67 -3.45 11.50 -8.64
CA ASN A 67 -4.17 12.20 -7.57
C ASN A 67 -5.21 13.19 -8.12
N ALA A 68 -4.89 13.85 -9.23
CA ALA A 68 -5.77 14.83 -9.87
C ALA A 68 -7.13 14.26 -10.33
N ARG A 69 -7.19 12.96 -10.70
CA ARG A 69 -8.43 12.29 -11.13
C ARG A 69 -9.45 12.08 -10.00
N HIS A 70 -9.04 12.19 -8.73
CA HIS A 70 -9.87 11.90 -7.56
C HIS A 70 -10.29 13.15 -6.76
N GLY A 71 -9.99 14.35 -7.29
CA GLY A 71 -10.63 15.59 -6.85
C GLY A 71 -10.09 16.20 -5.55
N ARG A 72 -8.76 16.24 -5.38
CA ARG A 72 -8.13 17.19 -4.44
C ARG A 72 -6.86 17.79 -5.05
N LEU A 73 -6.98 19.07 -5.39
CA LEU A 73 -5.97 20.11 -5.21
C LEU A 73 -6.48 21.01 -4.08
#